data_AF-A0A3B8M3T5-F1
#
_entry.id   AF-A0A3B8M3T5-F1
#
_cell.length_a   1.000
_cell.length_b   1.000
_cell.length_c   1.000
_cell.angle_alpha   90.00
_cell.angle_beta   90.00
_cell.angle_gamma   90.00
#
_symmetry.space_group_name_H-M   'P 1'
#
loop_
_entity.id
_entity.type
_entity.pdbx_description
1 polymer ?
#
loop_
_entity_poly.entity_id
_entity_poly.type
_entity_poly.pdbx_seq_one_letter_code
_entity_poly.pdbx_strand_id
1 'polypeptide(L)'
;MPSAFESDDGRIQSRTLGVLLVVGSLILLGYLSKAMLLVTLVIAVVIFMHELGHYLTARITGMKATEFYLGFGPRLFSFRRGETEFGVKPILAGAYVKVVGMTNLDEVEENDEPRTYRRQTYPKRLLVA
;
A
#
# COMPACT_ATOMS: atom_id res chain seq x y z
N MET A 1 -8.45 23.77 22.11
CA MET A 1 -7.27 23.16 21.44
C MET A 1 -7.01 21.82 22.09
N PRO A 2 -7.36 20.66 21.49
CA PRO A 2 -6.91 19.37 21.97
C PRO A 2 -5.42 19.21 21.60
N SER A 3 -4.60 19.07 22.63
CA SER A 3 -3.14 19.02 22.60
C SER A 3 -2.62 17.69 22.06
N ALA A 4 -1.52 17.75 21.30
CA ALA A 4 -0.82 16.67 20.59
C ALA A 4 -0.60 15.33 21.35
N PHE A 5 -0.74 15.29 22.68
CA PHE A 5 -0.58 14.09 23.50
C PHE A 5 -1.70 13.05 23.36
N GLU A 6 -2.94 13.45 23.01
CA GLU A 6 -4.06 12.48 22.86
C GLU A 6 -4.06 11.77 21.48
N SER A 7 -3.07 12.06 20.63
CA SER A 7 -3.03 11.62 19.22
C SER A 7 -1.95 10.58 18.89
N ASP A 8 -0.88 10.48 19.69
CA ASP A 8 0.22 9.53 19.46
C ASP A 8 -0.04 8.18 20.16
N ASP A 9 -0.53 8.21 21.40
CA ASP A 9 -0.86 7.00 22.16
C ASP A 9 -1.93 6.16 21.45
N GLY A 10 -2.98 6.79 20.91
CA GLY A 10 -4.02 6.10 20.13
C GLY A 10 -3.49 5.50 18.82
N ARG A 11 -2.47 6.12 18.20
CA ARG A 11 -1.82 5.60 17.00
C ARG A 11 -0.91 4.40 17.32
N ILE A 12 -0.15 4.47 18.41
CA ILE A 12 0.69 3.37 18.87
C ILE A 12 -0.18 2.18 19.31
N GLN A 13 -1.28 2.44 20.02
CA GLN A 13 -2.23 1.42 20.47
C GLN A 13 -2.90 0.73 19.27
N SER A 14 -3.40 1.48 18.29
CA SER A 14 -4.01 0.89 17.08
C SER A 14 -3.03 0.08 16.23
N ARG A 15 -1.76 0.53 16.12
CA ARG A 15 -0.69 -0.24 15.45
C ARG A 15 -0.40 -1.54 16.18
N THR A 16 -0.23 -1.47 17.50
CA THR A 16 0.10 -2.63 18.33
C THR A 16 -1.02 -3.66 18.28
N LEU A 17 -2.27 -3.24 18.46
CA LEU A 17 -3.44 -4.11 18.33
C LEU A 17 -3.54 -4.71 16.92
N GLY A 18 -3.34 -3.90 15.88
CA GLY A 18 -3.35 -4.38 14.50
C GLY A 18 -2.28 -5.45 14.23
N VAL A 19 -1.05 -5.26 14.71
CA VAL A 19 0.02 -6.26 14.58
C VAL A 19 -0.32 -7.54 15.34
N LEU A 20 -0.79 -7.43 16.58
CA LEU A 20 -1.16 -8.59 17.40
C LEU A 20 -2.29 -9.40 16.76
N LEU A 21 -3.30 -8.75 16.18
CA LEU A 21 -4.39 -9.42 15.49
C LEU A 21 -3.91 -10.15 14.23
N VAL A 22 -3.06 -9.54 13.42
CA VAL A 22 -2.50 -10.18 12.22
C VAL A 22 -1.62 -11.36 12.61
N VAL A 23 -0.69 -11.18 13.54
CA VAL A 23 0.21 -12.27 13.97
C VAL A 23 -0.57 -13.39 14.63
N GLY A 24 -1.50 -13.05 15.54
CA GLY A 24 -2.36 -14.01 16.23
C GLY A 24 -3.24 -14.81 15.26
N SER A 25 -3.84 -14.15 14.26
CA SER A 25 -4.66 -14.83 13.25
C SER A 25 -3.85 -15.75 12.34
N LEU A 26 -2.64 -15.36 11.91
CA LEU A 26 -1.76 -16.21 11.11
C LEU A 26 -1.27 -17.43 11.90
N ILE A 27 -0.92 -17.24 13.17
CA ILE A 27 -0.53 -18.32 14.07
C ILE A 27 -1.70 -19.30 14.26
N LEU A 28 -2.88 -18.79 14.61
CA LEU A 28 -4.09 -19.59 14.79
C LEU A 28 -4.44 -20.36 13.51
N LEU A 29 -4.39 -19.69 12.35
CA LEU A 29 -4.64 -20.32 11.06
C LEU A 29 -3.63 -21.44 10.77
N GLY A 30 -2.34 -21.22 11.08
CA GLY A 30 -1.30 -22.23 10.96
C GLY A 30 -1.53 -23.46 11.84
N TYR A 31 -2.00 -23.25 13.07
CA TYR A 31 -2.39 -24.34 13.97
C TYR A 31 -3.62 -25.10 13.47
N LEU A 32 -4.62 -24.41 12.92
CA LEU A 32 -5.85 -25.02 12.40
C LEU A 32 -5.64 -25.73 11.05
N SER A 33 -4.89 -25.13 10.13
CA SER A 33 -4.62 -25.68 8.79
C SER A 33 -3.36 -25.06 8.18
N LYS A 34 -2.27 -25.86 8.16
CA LYS A 34 -1.02 -25.49 7.47
C LYS A 34 -1.23 -25.20 5.98
N ALA A 35 -2.16 -25.91 5.33
CA ALA A 35 -2.49 -25.70 3.92
C ALA A 35 -3.11 -24.32 3.69
N MET A 36 -4.06 -23.90 4.53
CA MET A 36 -4.66 -22.56 4.42
C MET A 36 -3.64 -21.46 4.71
N LEU A 37 -2.79 -21.64 5.72
CA LEU A 37 -1.69 -20.71 5.97
C LEU A 37 -0.80 -20.55 4.72
N LEU A 38 -0.39 -21.66 4.09
CA LEU A 38 0.41 -21.62 2.87
C LEU A 38 -0.31 -20.87 1.75
N VAL A 39 -1.59 -21.17 1.51
CA VAL A 39 -2.41 -20.49 0.50
C VAL A 39 -2.49 -18.98 0.78
N THR A 40 -2.73 -18.58 2.03
CA THR A 40 -2.75 -17.16 2.42
C THR A 40 -1.42 -16.46 2.13
N LEU A 41 -0.29 -17.09 2.45
CA LEU A 41 1.04 -16.53 2.18
C LEU A 41 1.33 -16.44 0.67
N VAL A 42 0.97 -17.46 -0.10
CA VAL A 42 1.13 -17.46 -1.56
C VAL A 42 0.29 -16.36 -2.20
N ILE A 43 -0.98 -16.21 -1.79
CA ILE A 43 -1.85 -15.14 -2.29
C ILE A 43 -1.26 -13.76 -1.95
N ALA A 44 -0.77 -13.56 -0.72
CA ALA A 44 -0.13 -12.31 -0.34
C ALA A 44 1.09 -11.98 -1.22
N VAL A 45 1.91 -12.99 -1.56
CA VAL A 45 3.05 -12.82 -2.48
C VAL A 45 2.58 -12.50 -3.90
N VAL A 46 1.57 -13.19 -4.42
CA VAL A 46 1.05 -12.94 -5.78
C VAL A 46 0.50 -11.51 -5.90
N ILE A 47 -0.29 -11.07 -4.92
CA ILE A 47 -0.82 -9.70 -4.85
C ILE A 47 0.32 -8.69 -4.79
N PHE A 48 1.32 -8.92 -3.93
CA PHE A 48 2.49 -8.06 -3.83
C PHE A 48 3.25 -7.97 -5.17
N MET A 49 3.41 -9.08 -5.88
CA MET A 49 4.09 -9.11 -7.17
C MET A 49 3.30 -8.41 -8.27
N HIS A 50 1.98 -8.54 -8.27
CA HIS A 50 1.09 -7.84 -9.19
C HIS A 50 1.24 -6.31 -9.02
N GLU A 51 1.07 -5.82 -7.80
CA GLU A 51 1.23 -4.38 -7.51
C GLU A 51 2.67 -3.89 -7.76
N LEU A 52 3.69 -4.73 -7.50
CA LEU A 52 5.05 -4.38 -7.84
C LEU A 52 5.21 -4.15 -9.35
N GLY A 53 4.52 -4.91 -10.19
CA GLY A 53 4.48 -4.71 -11.64
C GLY A 53 3.94 -3.32 -12.00
N HIS A 54 2.80 -2.93 -11.43
CA HIS A 54 2.22 -1.60 -11.63
C HIS A 54 3.14 -0.48 -11.13
N TYR A 55 3.72 -0.66 -9.94
CA TYR A 55 4.69 0.29 -9.37
C TYR A 55 5.91 0.50 -10.27
N LEU A 56 6.56 -0.59 -10.68
CA LEU A 56 7.75 -0.51 -11.54
C LEU A 56 7.41 0.11 -12.88
N THR A 57 6.28 -0.26 -13.48
CA THR A 57 5.81 0.34 -14.74
C THR A 57 5.59 1.84 -14.59
N ALA A 58 4.94 2.28 -13.52
CA ALA A 58 4.75 3.71 -13.25
C ALA A 58 6.09 4.45 -13.19
N ARG A 59 7.07 3.90 -12.44
CA ARG A 59 8.40 4.51 -12.30
C ARG A 59 9.18 4.56 -13.61
N ILE A 60 9.20 3.45 -14.38
CA ILE A 60 9.95 3.35 -15.65
C ILE A 60 9.36 4.27 -16.71
N THR A 61 8.04 4.45 -16.72
CA THR A 61 7.35 5.30 -17.70
C THR A 61 7.38 6.80 -17.33
N GLY A 62 8.02 7.16 -16.22
CA GLY A 62 8.21 8.54 -15.75
C GLY A 62 7.12 9.05 -14.80
N MET A 63 6.14 8.22 -14.46
CA MET A 63 5.08 8.59 -13.51
C MET A 63 5.59 8.65 -12.07
N LYS A 64 4.97 9.51 -11.25
CA LYS A 64 5.28 9.62 -9.82
C LYS A 64 4.35 8.73 -9.00
N ALA A 65 4.93 7.68 -8.40
CA ALA A 65 4.24 6.80 -7.46
C ALA A 65 4.58 7.19 -6.02
N THR A 66 3.60 7.65 -5.26
CA THR A 66 3.76 8.24 -3.92
C THR A 66 3.55 7.24 -2.79
N GLU A 67 2.75 6.20 -3.00
CA GLU A 67 2.49 5.16 -2.01
C GLU A 67 2.54 3.76 -2.64
N PHE A 68 3.06 2.80 -1.89
CA PHE A 68 3.00 1.37 -2.17
C PHE A 68 2.63 0.66 -0.87
N TYR A 69 1.46 0.04 -0.81
CA TYR A 69 1.00 -0.62 0.42
C TYR A 69 0.48 -2.02 0.16
N LEU A 70 0.92 -2.96 1.00
CA LEU A 70 0.32 -4.28 1.10
C LEU A 70 -0.77 -4.25 2.17
N GLY A 71 -2.01 -4.55 1.77
CA GLY A 71 -3.19 -4.60 2.62
C GLY A 71 -3.98 -3.30 2.76
N PHE A 72 -5.05 -3.36 3.53
CA PHE A 72 -5.97 -2.25 3.80
C PHE A 72 -6.16 -1.98 5.30
N GLY A 73 -6.69 -0.79 5.61
CA GLY A 73 -6.94 -0.33 6.97
C GLY A 73 -5.81 0.57 7.53
N PRO A 74 -5.69 0.67 8.87
CA PRO A 74 -4.69 1.52 9.50
C PRO A 74 -3.28 1.05 9.19
N ARG A 75 -2.36 2.00 9.04
CA ARG A 75 -0.94 1.72 8.76
C ARG A 75 -0.31 0.99 9.95
N LEU A 76 0.15 -0.25 9.76
CA LEU A 76 0.93 -0.97 10.78
C LEU A 76 2.38 -0.50 10.78
N PHE A 77 2.97 -0.42 9.59
CA PHE A 77 4.33 0.03 9.38
C PHE A 77 4.44 0.70 8.01
N SER A 78 5.24 1.76 7.94
CA SER A 78 5.68 2.33 6.68
C SER A 78 7.05 2.96 6.81
N PHE A 79 7.74 3.08 5.69
CA PHE A 79 8.98 3.83 5.54
C PHE A 79 8.98 4.55 4.20
N ARG A 80 9.64 5.70 4.14
CA ARG A 80 9.78 6.46 2.88
C ARG A 80 11.13 6.16 2.24
N ARG A 81 11.12 5.85 0.95
CA ARG A 81 12.32 5.71 0.12
C ARG A 81 12.17 6.56 -1.14
N GLY A 82 12.94 7.64 -1.20
CA GLY A 82 12.77 8.66 -2.22
C GLY A 82 11.39 9.31 -2.14
N GLU A 83 10.65 9.31 -3.24
CA GLU A 83 9.31 9.87 -3.35
C GLU A 83 8.17 8.89 -3.00
N THR A 84 8.48 7.61 -2.74
CA THR A 84 7.48 6.57 -2.46
C THR A 84 7.49 6.20 -0.96
N GLU A 85 6.32 6.18 -0.35
CA GLU A 85 6.09 5.58 0.96
C GLU A 85 5.66 4.12 0.81
N PHE A 86 6.48 3.22 1.34
CA PHE A 86 6.22 1.78 1.34
C PHE A 86 5.64 1.37 2.69
N GLY A 87 4.64 0.51 2.73
CA GLY A 87 4.10 0.04 4.00
C GLY A 87 3.21 -1.18 3.93
N VAL A 88 2.75 -1.58 5.11
CA VAL A 88 1.86 -2.72 5.31
C VAL A 88 0.71 -2.34 6.25
N LYS A 89 -0.45 -2.92 5.98
CA LYS A 89 -1.72 -2.70 6.67
C LYS A 89 -2.33 -4.07 7.04
N PRO A 90 -3.21 -4.15 8.05
CA PRO A 90 -3.56 -5.43 8.66
C PRO A 90 -4.42 -6.34 7.77
N ILE A 91 -5.21 -5.78 6.86
CA ILE A 91 -6.13 -6.57 6.03
C ILE A 91 -5.40 -7.01 4.76
N LEU A 92 -4.92 -8.27 4.71
CA LEU A 92 -4.19 -8.84 3.55
C LEU A 92 -5.09 -9.19 2.35
N ALA A 93 -6.22 -8.52 2.19
CA ALA A 93 -7.18 -8.77 1.11
C ALA A 93 -6.77 -8.13 -0.25
N GLY A 94 -5.66 -7.40 -0.29
CA GLY A 94 -5.19 -6.72 -1.49
C GLY A 94 -3.93 -5.90 -1.21
N ALA A 95 -3.54 -5.08 -2.18
CA ALA A 95 -2.47 -4.11 -2.09
C ALA A 95 -2.82 -2.95 -3.03
N TYR A 96 -2.08 -1.84 -2.97
CA TYR A 96 -2.28 -0.74 -3.91
C TYR A 96 -1.01 0.08 -4.14
N VAL A 97 -0.95 0.67 -5.32
CA VAL A 97 0.00 1.73 -5.69
C VAL A 97 -0.73 3.03 -5.92
N LYS A 98 -0.28 4.11 -5.28
CA LYS A 98 -0.82 5.45 -5.53
C LYS A 98 0.07 6.18 -6.53
N VAL A 99 -0.45 6.42 -7.73
CA VAL A 99 0.19 7.26 -8.76
C VAL A 99 -0.52 8.61 -8.80
N VAL A 100 0.23 9.69 -8.97
CA VAL A 100 -0.36 11.05 -9.01
C VAL A 100 -1.24 11.22 -10.25
N GLY A 101 -2.40 11.87 -10.09
CA GLY A 101 -3.33 12.15 -11.18
C GLY A 101 -3.99 10.91 -11.78
N MET A 102 -4.27 9.89 -10.97
CA MET A 102 -5.06 8.72 -11.39
C MET A 102 -6.54 9.08 -11.56
N THR A 103 -7.04 9.98 -10.72
CA THR A 103 -8.37 10.59 -10.86
C THR A 103 -8.23 12.06 -11.23
N ASN A 104 -9.22 12.58 -11.98
CA ASN A 104 -9.27 14.01 -12.33
C ASN A 104 -9.47 14.92 -11.11
N LEU A 105 -9.85 14.35 -9.97
CA LEU A 105 -10.05 15.05 -8.71
C LEU A 105 -8.76 15.15 -7.87
N ASP A 106 -7.69 14.45 -8.26
CA ASP A 106 -6.42 14.55 -7.54
C ASP A 106 -5.84 15.96 -7.73
N GLU A 107 -5.60 16.66 -6.62
CA GLU A 107 -4.78 17.87 -6.60
C GLU A 107 -3.31 17.45 -6.82
N VAL A 108 -2.70 18.00 -7.86
CA VAL A 108 -1.31 17.71 -8.24
C VAL A 108 -0.54 19.01 -8.29
N GLU A 109 0.65 19.02 -7.69
CA GLU A 109 1.57 20.15 -7.79
C GLU A 109 1.97 20.40 -9.26
N GLU A 110 2.13 21.67 -9.65
CA GLU A 110 2.37 22.05 -11.06
C GLU A 110 3.65 21.41 -11.65
N ASN A 111 4.67 21.21 -10.83
CA ASN A 111 5.91 20.50 -11.16
C ASN A 111 5.71 18.99 -11.40
N ASP A 112 4.70 18.37 -10.80
CA ASP A 112 4.40 16.95 -10.90
C ASP A 112 3.41 16.63 -12.04
N GLU A 113 2.73 17.63 -12.60
CA GLU A 113 1.77 17.49 -13.71
C GLU A 113 2.29 16.60 -14.85
N PRO A 114 3.52 16.82 -15.40
CA PRO A 114 4.06 15.99 -16.47
C PRO A 114 4.25 14.51 -16.10
N ARG A 115 4.34 14.22 -14.78
CA ARG A 115 4.55 12.88 -14.21
C ARG A 115 3.24 12.24 -13.73
N THR A 116 2.10 12.80 -14.10
CA THR A 116 0.78 12.23 -13.77
C THR A 116 0.37 11.09 -14.68
N TYR A 117 -0.46 10.20 -14.14
CA TYR A 117 -1.11 9.13 -14.89
C TYR A 117 -1.94 9.67 -16.06
N ARG A 118 -2.73 10.74 -15.84
CA ARG A 118 -3.59 11.36 -16.87
C ARG A 118 -2.85 11.96 -18.07
N ARG A 119 -1.57 12.32 -17.92
CA ARG A 119 -0.74 12.87 -19.00
C ARG A 119 -0.03 11.80 -19.84
N GLN A 120 -0.06 10.54 -19.43
CA GLN A 120 0.59 9.45 -20.17
C GLN A 120 -0.26 8.91 -21.32
N THR A 121 0.42 8.27 -22.27
CA THR A 121 -0.25 7.56 -23.38
C THR A 121 -1.06 6.38 -22.88
N TYR A 122 -2.12 6.03 -23.61
CA TYR A 122 -3.03 4.93 -23.25
C TYR A 122 -2.34 3.60 -22.88
N PRO A 123 -1.35 3.07 -23.64
CA PRO A 123 -0.72 1.80 -23.27
C PRO A 123 0.03 1.88 -21.93
N LYS A 124 0.67 3.01 -21.62
CA LYS A 124 1.35 3.20 -20.33
C LYS A 124 0.36 3.23 -19.18
N ARG A 125 -0.80 3.85 -19.40
CA ARG A 125 -1.89 3.92 -18.42
C ARG A 125 -2.47 2.54 -18.14
N LEU A 126 -2.74 1.75 -19.19
CA LEU A 126 -3.29 0.40 -19.04
C LEU A 126 -2.40 -0.52 -18.21
N LEU A 127 -1.07 -0.39 -18.31
CA LEU A 127 -0.13 -1.22 -17.55
C LEU A 127 0.02 -0.81 -16.07
N VAL A 128 -0.51 0.35 -15.69
CA VAL A 128 -0.49 0.86 -14.31
C VAL A 128 -1.85 0.76 -13.63
N ALA A 129 -2.92 0.69 -14.43
CA ALA A 129 -4.31 0.58 -13.99
C ALA A 129 -4.68 -0.83 -13.52
#